data_AF-A0A537LUE2-F1
#
_entry.id   AF-A0A537LUE2-F1
#
_cell.length_a   1.000
_cell.length_b   1.000
_cell.length_c   1.000
_cell.angle_alpha   90.00
_cell.angle_beta   90.00
_cell.angle_gamma   90.00
#
_symmetry.space_group_name_H-M   'P 1'
#
loop_
_entity.id
_entity.type
_entity.pdbx_description
1 polymer ?
#
loop_
_entity_poly.entity_id
_entity_poly.type
_entity_poly.pdbx_seq_one_letter_code
_entity_poly.pdbx_strand_id
1 'polypeptide(L)'
;MTARRMRGADVASLLRSVVGEAAGSAAVRVRVDGGRLEEVLCEIDLDGARYTLSRVRAAPPAGGLSPREREIAALVAQGLPTKAIAAALCISGWTVCTHLRRIYARWGVGSRAAMVAKLLERGLL
;
A
#
# COMPACT_ATOMS: atom_id res chain seq x y z
N MET A 1 -5.67 -1.78 -45.77
CA MET A 1 -5.09 -0.97 -44.68
C MET A 1 -4.33 -1.89 -43.75
N THR A 2 -3.00 -1.91 -43.83
CA THR A 2 -2.14 -2.82 -43.07
C THR A 2 -1.91 -2.21 -41.68
N ALA A 3 -2.53 -2.78 -40.64
CA ALA A 3 -2.31 -2.34 -39.26
C ALA A 3 -0.82 -2.54 -38.93
N ARG A 4 -0.07 -1.44 -38.88
CA ARG A 4 1.35 -1.45 -38.52
C ARG A 4 1.45 -1.90 -37.07
N ARG A 5 2.00 -3.10 -36.85
CA ARG A 5 2.23 -3.65 -35.50
C ARG A 5 3.16 -2.70 -34.74
N MET A 6 2.62 -1.99 -33.75
CA MET A 6 3.38 -1.04 -32.94
C MET A 6 4.43 -1.78 -32.10
N ARG A 7 5.64 -1.22 -31.95
CA ARG A 7 6.66 -1.83 -31.07
C ARG A 7 6.32 -1.51 -29.61
N GLY A 8 6.82 -2.30 -28.66
CA GLY A 8 6.49 -2.14 -27.23
C GLY A 8 6.79 -0.74 -26.65
N ALA A 9 7.80 -0.03 -27.19
CA ALA A 9 8.12 1.34 -26.78
C ALA A 9 7.06 2.38 -27.24
N ASP A 10 6.41 2.14 -28.37
CA ASP A 10 5.38 3.03 -28.92
C ASP A 10 4.11 2.95 -28.07
N VAL A 11 3.77 1.73 -27.62
CA VAL A 11 2.61 1.48 -26.76
C VAL A 11 2.77 2.12 -25.38
N ALA A 12 3.96 2.01 -24.77
CA ALA A 12 4.22 2.64 -23.47
C ALA A 12 4.12 4.18 -23.53
N SER A 13 4.49 4.77 -24.67
CA SER A 13 4.39 6.22 -24.90
C SER A 13 2.94 6.67 -25.05
N LEU A 14 2.16 5.91 -25.81
CA LEU A 14 0.71 6.14 -25.96
C LEU A 14 0.00 6.05 -24.61
N LEU A 15 0.29 5.00 -23.84
CA LEU A 15 -0.30 4.79 -22.51
C LEU A 15 0.04 5.93 -21.55
N ARG A 16 1.26 6.48 -21.58
CA ARG A 16 1.60 7.66 -20.76
C ARG A 16 0.75 8.87 -21.12
N SER A 17 0.51 9.11 -22.41
CA SER A 17 -0.34 10.22 -22.87
C SER A 17 -1.79 10.02 -22.40
N VAL A 18 -2.35 8.84 -22.63
CA VAL A 18 -3.73 8.49 -22.25
C VAL A 18 -3.93 8.58 -20.73
N VAL A 19 -2.97 8.07 -19.94
CA VAL A 19 -3.03 8.16 -18.47
C VAL A 19 -2.91 9.61 -17.99
N GLY A 20 -2.10 10.44 -18.65
CA GLY A 20 -1.97 11.86 -18.33
C GLY A 20 -3.26 12.63 -18.56
N GLU A 21 -3.96 12.36 -19.65
CA GLU A 21 -5.25 12.98 -19.98
C GLU A 21 -6.39 12.45 -19.10
N ALA A 22 -6.47 11.14 -18.89
CA ALA A 22 -7.52 10.51 -18.08
C ALA A 22 -7.46 10.91 -16.60
N ALA A 23 -6.27 11.22 -16.06
CA ALA A 23 -6.11 11.70 -14.69
C ALA A 23 -6.81 13.04 -14.39
N GLY A 24 -7.22 13.79 -15.43
CA GLY A 24 -7.93 15.05 -15.30
C GLY A 24 -9.46 14.93 -15.24
N SER A 25 -10.04 13.76 -15.50
CA SER A 25 -11.50 13.59 -15.60
C SER A 25 -11.98 12.49 -14.65
N ALA A 26 -12.79 12.88 -13.69
CA ALA A 26 -13.20 12.07 -12.54
C ALA A 26 -13.90 10.75 -12.91
N ALA A 27 -13.35 9.61 -12.45
CA ALA A 27 -14.07 8.33 -12.37
C ALA A 27 -13.53 7.46 -11.22
N VAL A 28 -13.68 7.92 -9.99
CA VAL A 28 -13.18 7.21 -8.80
C VAL A 28 -14.16 6.12 -8.37
N ARG A 29 -13.87 4.86 -8.68
CA ARG A 29 -14.32 3.71 -7.88
C ARG A 29 -13.10 2.97 -7.37
N VAL A 30 -12.78 3.17 -6.09
CA VAL A 30 -11.71 2.47 -5.38
C VAL A 30 -12.29 1.17 -4.84
N ARG A 31 -11.89 0.03 -5.39
CA ARG A 31 -12.13 -1.26 -4.75
C ARG A 31 -10.91 -1.58 -3.89
N VAL A 32 -11.12 -1.69 -2.57
CA VAL A 32 -10.10 -2.18 -1.64
C VAL A 32 -10.38 -3.65 -1.42
N ASP A 33 -9.54 -4.51 -1.98
CA ASP A 33 -9.50 -5.92 -1.63
C ASP A 33 -8.04 -6.35 -1.43
N GLY A 34 -7.74 -6.99 -0.30
CA GLY A 34 -6.42 -7.59 -0.02
C GLY A 34 -5.17 -6.70 -0.14
N GLY A 35 -5.28 -5.37 -0.03
CA GLY A 35 -4.12 -4.46 -0.09
C GLY A 35 -3.75 -3.95 -1.50
N ARG A 36 -4.67 -4.02 -2.46
CA ARG A 36 -4.52 -3.35 -3.76
C ARG A 36 -5.47 -2.15 -3.84
N LEU A 37 -4.94 -1.00 -4.25
CA LEU A 37 -5.75 0.13 -4.69
C LEU A 37 -5.90 0.01 -6.20
N GLU A 38 -7.07 -0.41 -6.63
CA GLU A 38 -7.44 -0.37 -8.05
C GLU A 38 -8.21 0.92 -8.31
N GLU A 39 -7.61 1.80 -9.11
CA GLU A 39 -8.19 3.05 -9.59
C GLU A 39 -8.55 2.87 -11.07
N VAL A 40 -9.83 2.84 -11.42
CA VAL A 40 -10.25 2.85 -12.81
C VAL A 40 -10.05 4.26 -13.37
N LEU A 41 -9.18 4.40 -14.37
CA LEU A 41 -8.85 5.68 -14.99
C LEU A 41 -9.82 6.05 -16.09
N CYS A 42 -10.23 5.07 -16.90
CA CYS A 42 -11.21 5.28 -17.96
C CYS A 42 -11.84 3.96 -18.42
N GLU A 43 -13.06 4.09 -18.95
CA GLU A 43 -13.70 3.09 -19.80
C GLU A 43 -13.70 3.65 -21.23
N ILE A 44 -13.28 2.82 -22.20
CA ILE A 44 -13.15 3.21 -23.59
C ILE A 44 -13.86 2.15 -24.44
N ASP A 45 -14.87 2.53 -25.21
CA ASP A 45 -15.49 1.65 -26.19
C ASP A 45 -14.79 1.85 -27.56
N LEU A 46 -14.21 0.78 -28.13
CA LEU A 46 -13.54 0.77 -29.43
C LEU A 46 -13.99 -0.46 -30.22
N ASP A 47 -14.42 -0.27 -31.47
CA ASP A 47 -14.83 -1.35 -32.38
C ASP A 47 -15.86 -2.34 -31.79
N GLY A 48 -16.76 -1.84 -30.94
CA GLY A 48 -17.77 -2.65 -30.27
C GLY A 48 -17.27 -3.44 -29.06
N ALA A 49 -16.01 -3.28 -28.67
CA ALA A 49 -15.43 -3.83 -27.45
C ALA A 49 -15.21 -2.74 -26.39
N ARG A 50 -15.53 -3.07 -25.13
CA ARG A 50 -15.27 -2.19 -23.99
C ARG A 50 -13.92 -2.51 -23.36
N TYR A 51 -13.08 -1.49 -23.27
CA TYR A 51 -11.78 -1.54 -22.61
C TYR A 51 -11.84 -0.77 -21.30
N THR A 52 -11.19 -1.30 -20.27
CA THR A 52 -11.06 -0.63 -18.98
C THR A 52 -9.58 -0.45 -18.69
N LEU A 53 -9.16 0.78 -18.48
CA LEU A 53 -7.82 1.10 -18.02
C LEU A 53 -7.87 1.29 -16.51
N SER A 54 -7.31 0.34 -15.75
CA SER A 54 -7.15 0.48 -14.31
C SER A 54 -5.68 0.64 -13.92
N ARG A 55 -5.44 1.53 -12.97
CA ARG A 55 -4.16 1.69 -12.29
C ARG A 55 -4.21 0.90 -10.99
N VAL A 56 -3.41 -0.16 -10.93
CA VAL A 56 -3.18 -0.91 -9.70
C VAL A 56 -1.97 -0.31 -9.00
N ARG A 57 -2.19 0.31 -7.85
CA ARG A 57 -1.10 0.64 -6.92
C ARG A 57 -1.12 -0.41 -5.80
N ALA A 58 0.07 -0.80 -5.34
CA ALA A 58 0.15 -1.39 -4.02
C ALA A 58 -0.49 -0.38 -3.06
N ALA A 59 -1.55 -0.78 -2.36
CA ALA A 59 -2.02 0.04 -1.28
C ALA A 59 -0.84 0.21 -0.32
N PRO A 60 -0.63 1.40 0.28
CA PRO A 60 0.17 1.42 1.50
C PRO A 60 -0.38 0.31 2.41
N PRO A 61 0.49 -0.54 2.96
CA PRO A 61 0.08 -1.80 3.57
C PRO A 61 -1.08 -1.54 4.52
N ALA A 62 -2.16 -2.33 4.41
CA ALA A 62 -3.47 -2.03 5.02
C ALA A 62 -3.33 -1.43 6.44
N GLY A 63 -3.66 -0.13 6.57
CA GLY A 63 -3.50 0.60 7.82
C GLY A 63 -2.12 1.21 8.08
N GLY A 64 -1.28 1.43 7.08
CA GLY A 64 -0.04 2.19 7.19
C GLY A 64 1.16 1.44 7.77
N LEU A 65 0.99 0.32 8.48
CA LEU A 65 2.10 -0.51 9.02
C LEU A 65 2.74 -1.40 7.96
N SER A 66 4.07 -1.34 7.81
CA SER A 66 4.80 -2.35 7.02
C SER A 66 4.65 -3.75 7.64
N PRO A 67 4.86 -4.83 6.87
CA PRO A 67 4.76 -6.21 7.38
C PRO A 67 5.58 -6.42 8.67
N ARG A 68 6.84 -5.98 8.66
CA ARG A 68 7.73 -6.10 9.82
C ARG A 68 7.26 -5.27 11.02
N GLU A 69 6.74 -4.07 10.79
CA GLU A 69 6.19 -3.25 11.87
C GLU A 69 4.93 -3.87 12.48
N ARG A 70 4.10 -4.56 11.68
CA ARG A 70 2.93 -5.29 12.17
C ARG A 70 3.33 -6.47 13.06
N GLU A 71 4.31 -7.26 12.63
CA GLU A 71 4.87 -8.35 13.46
C GLU A 71 5.38 -7.81 14.81
N ILE A 72 6.16 -6.73 14.78
CA ILE A 72 6.68 -6.10 16.00
C ILE A 72 5.53 -5.59 16.87
N ALA A 73 4.54 -4.90 16.30
CA ALA A 73 3.40 -4.38 17.04
C ALA A 73 2.54 -5.49 17.66
N ALA A 74 2.36 -6.62 16.97
CA ALA A 74 1.65 -7.78 17.49
C ALA A 74 2.37 -8.39 18.71
N LEU A 75 3.70 -8.55 18.63
CA LEU A 75 4.48 -9.04 19.77
C LEU A 75 4.50 -8.04 20.93
N VAL A 76 4.48 -6.73 20.63
CA VAL A 76 4.29 -5.69 21.66
C VAL A 76 2.93 -5.82 22.35
N ALA A 77 1.86 -6.03 21.59
CA ALA A 77 0.51 -6.19 22.12
C ALA A 77 0.37 -7.43 23.01
N GLN A 78 1.14 -8.49 22.74
CA GLN A 78 1.28 -9.66 23.61
C GLN A 78 2.11 -9.40 24.88
N GLY A 79 2.63 -8.19 25.06
CA GLY A 79 3.40 -7.80 26.25
C GLY A 79 4.88 -8.18 26.22
N LEU A 80 5.42 -8.67 25.09
CA LEU A 80 6.82 -9.07 25.03
C LEU A 80 7.75 -7.84 25.16
N PRO A 81 8.87 -7.93 25.92
CA PRO A 81 9.86 -6.87 25.96
C PRO A 81 10.72 -6.84 24.68
N THR A 82 11.35 -5.69 24.38
CA THR A 82 12.18 -5.49 23.17
C THR A 82 13.23 -6.59 22.96
N LYS A 83 13.86 -7.08 24.04
CA LYS A 83 14.86 -8.17 23.95
C LYS A 83 14.25 -9.50 23.48
N ALA A 84 13.04 -9.82 23.94
CA ALA A 84 12.33 -11.04 23.52
C ALA A 84 11.86 -10.91 22.07
N ILE A 85 11.38 -9.74 21.66
CA ILE A 85 10.99 -9.46 20.26
C ILE A 85 12.20 -9.59 19.33
N ALA A 86 13.34 -9.02 19.73
CA ALA A 86 14.60 -9.11 18.99
C ALA A 86 15.02 -10.58 18.78
N ALA A 87 14.95 -11.40 19.84
CA ALA A 87 15.22 -12.82 19.75
C ALA A 87 14.22 -13.56 18.85
N ALA A 88 12.92 -13.31 19.01
CA ALA A 88 11.87 -13.96 18.22
C ALA A 88 11.95 -13.65 16.72
N LEU A 89 12.42 -12.46 16.35
CA LEU A 89 12.52 -12.02 14.96
C LEU A 89 13.95 -12.12 14.40
N CYS A 90 14.91 -12.66 15.16
CA CYS A 90 16.32 -12.76 14.79
C CYS A 90 16.94 -11.42 14.33
N ILE A 91 16.65 -10.33 15.04
CA ILE A 91 17.19 -8.98 14.76
C ILE A 91 17.75 -8.34 16.03
N SER A 92 18.49 -7.24 15.90
CA SER A 92 19.01 -6.53 17.07
C SER A 92 17.90 -5.77 17.83
N GLY A 93 18.06 -5.60 19.15
CA GLY A 93 17.17 -4.75 19.94
C GLY A 93 17.13 -3.30 19.47
N TRP A 94 18.25 -2.78 18.94
CA TRP A 94 18.33 -1.46 18.30
C TRP A 94 17.42 -1.37 17.06
N THR A 95 17.39 -2.42 16.24
CA THR A 95 16.51 -2.52 15.08
C THR A 95 15.04 -2.48 15.52
N VAL A 96 14.67 -3.23 16.57
CA VAL A 96 13.31 -3.19 17.13
C VAL A 96 12.95 -1.78 17.61
N CYS A 97 13.83 -1.11 18.36
CA CYS A 97 13.62 0.27 18.81
C CYS A 97 13.44 1.24 17.62
N THR A 98 14.20 1.05 16.54
CA THR A 98 14.08 1.85 15.32
C THR A 98 12.71 1.68 14.68
N HIS A 99 12.21 0.45 14.56
CA HIS A 99 10.86 0.20 14.07
C HIS A 99 9.80 0.82 14.97
N LEU A 100 9.90 0.67 16.30
CA LEU A 100 8.95 1.28 17.24
C LEU A 100 8.92 2.80 17.12
N ARG A 101 10.08 3.46 16.98
CA ARG A 101 10.14 4.92 16.77
C ARG A 101 9.41 5.34 15.49
N ARG A 102 9.56 4.58 14.40
CA ARG A 102 8.85 4.85 13.14
C ARG A 102 7.35 4.67 13.28
N ILE A 103 6.92 3.63 14.00
CA ILE A 103 5.50 3.41 14.30
C ILE A 103 4.97 4.58 15.14
N TYR A 104 5.66 4.97 16.21
CA TYR A 104 5.26 6.08 17.07
C TYR A 104 5.12 7.39 16.30
N ALA A 105 6.12 7.73 15.48
CA ALA A 105 6.10 8.94 14.65
C ALA A 105 4.94 8.93 13.65
N ARG A 106 4.71 7.80 12.97
CA ARG A 106 3.62 7.69 11.99
C ARG A 106 2.23 7.84 12.61
N TRP A 107 2.06 7.34 13.83
CA TRP A 107 0.76 7.33 14.51
C TRP A 107 0.56 8.46 15.52
N GLY A 108 1.56 9.34 15.68
CA GLY A 108 1.49 10.48 16.61
C GLY A 108 1.35 10.05 18.07
N VAL A 109 1.92 8.89 18.46
CA VAL A 109 1.82 8.35 19.82
C VAL A 109 3.15 8.47 20.56
N GLY A 110 3.09 8.80 21.85
CA GLY A 110 4.28 9.00 22.69
C GLY A 110 4.72 7.79 23.49
N SER A 111 3.93 6.71 23.54
CA SER A 111 4.21 5.57 24.41
C SER A 111 3.87 4.22 23.78
N ARG A 112 4.47 3.17 24.32
CA ARG A 112 4.25 1.79 23.92
C ARG A 112 2.79 1.36 24.08
N ALA A 113 2.18 1.72 25.21
CA ALA A 113 0.77 1.42 25.48
C ALA A 113 -0.16 2.24 24.57
N ALA A 114 0.14 3.53 24.36
CA ALA A 114 -0.64 4.37 23.44
C ALA A 114 -0.59 3.85 22.00
N MET A 115 0.56 3.33 21.55
CA MET A 115 0.67 2.65 20.26
C MET A 115 -0.27 1.45 20.16
N VAL A 116 -0.26 0.55 21.15
CA VAL A 116 -1.13 -0.64 21.13
C VAL A 116 -2.61 -0.25 21.11
N ALA A 117 -3.02 0.66 22.01
CA ALA A 117 -4.39 1.17 22.05
C ALA A 117 -4.81 1.77 20.70
N LYS A 118 -3.94 2.58 20.08
CA LYS A 118 -4.24 3.23 18.80
C LYS A 118 -4.40 2.24 17.65
N LEU A 119 -3.61 1.17 17.65
CA LEU A 119 -3.68 0.14 16.62
C LEU A 119 -4.90 -0.77 16.80
N LEU A 120 -5.32 -1.05 18.04
CA LEU A 120 -6.56 -1.76 18.34
C LEU A 120 -7.79 -0.94 17.92
N GLU A 121 -7.85 0.36 18.25
CA GLU A 121 -8.91 1.28 17.81
C GLU A 121 -9.11 1.27 16.29
N ARG A 122 -8.03 1.04 15.53
CA ARG A 122 -8.01 1.04 14.07
C ARG A 122 -8.19 -0.34 13.44
N GLY A 123 -8.30 -1.40 14.24
CA GLY A 123 -8.42 -2.79 13.77
C GLY A 123 -7.17 -3.30 13.04
N LEU A 124 -5.96 -2.92 13.50
CA LEU A 124 -4.69 -3.21 12.82
C LEU A 124 -3.81 -4.24 13.54
N LEU A 125 -4.27 -4.75 14.66
CA LEU A 125 -3.66 -5.84 15.45
C LEU A 125 -4.56 -7.07 15.42
#